data_AF-A0A381NZ68-F1
#
_entry.id   AF-A0A381NZ68-F1
#
_cell.length_a   1.000
_cell.length_b   1.000
_cell.length_c   1.000
_cell.angle_alpha   90.00
_cell.angle_beta   90.00
_cell.angle_gamma   90.00
#
_symmetry.space_group_name_H-M   'P 1'
#
loop_
_entity.id
_entity.type
_entity.pdbx_description
1 polymer ?
#
loop_
_entity_poly.entity_id
_entity_poly.type
_entity_poly.pdbx_seq_one_letter_code
_entity_poly.pdbx_strand_id
1 'polypeptide(L)' 'TLKKEQNPVFYEMIEEFNKQTAIPILFNTSFNLAGEPLVESLDDAIKALNTSRLEYLYCPENDLLVEVLNEKS' A
#
# COMPACT_ATOMS: atom_id res chain seq x y z
N THR A 1 1.87 -6.15 -16.42
CA THR A 1 0.56 -6.78 -16.15
C THR A 1 0.75 -7.85 -15.09
N LEU A 2 -0.21 -7.99 -14.17
CA LEU A 2 -0.19 -8.95 -13.06
C LEU A 2 -1.20 -10.07 -13.34
N LYS A 3 -0.84 -11.33 -13.11
CA LYS A 3 -1.77 -12.46 -13.11
C LYS A 3 -2.18 -12.83 -11.68
N LYS A 4 -3.38 -13.36 -11.50
CA LYS A 4 -3.94 -13.68 -10.17
C LYS A 4 -3.05 -14.65 -9.38
N GLU A 5 -2.38 -15.58 -10.06
CA GLU A 5 -1.52 -16.59 -9.41
C GLU A 5 -0.23 -16.00 -8.84
N GLN A 6 0.19 -14.81 -9.29
CA GLN A 6 1.43 -14.16 -8.85
C GLN A 6 1.25 -13.41 -7.53
N ASN A 7 0.11 -12.74 -7.37
CA ASN A 7 -0.25 -12.05 -6.14
C ASN A 7 -1.79 -11.89 -6.09
N PRO A 8 -2.51 -12.86 -5.47
CA PRO A 8 -3.96 -12.87 -5.50
C PRO A 8 -4.57 -11.65 -4.79
N VAL A 9 -3.96 -11.19 -3.70
CA VAL A 9 -4.41 -10.02 -2.94
C VAL A 9 -4.32 -8.76 -3.80
N PHE A 10 -3.17 -8.51 -4.42
CA PHE A 10 -2.99 -7.31 -5.23
C PHE A 10 -3.84 -7.35 -6.51
N TYR A 11 -4.08 -8.55 -7.06
CA TYR A 11 -5.01 -8.73 -8.17
C TYR A 11 -6.45 -8.36 -7.77
N GLU A 12 -6.92 -8.83 -6.62
CA GLU A 12 -8.27 -8.54 -6.11
C GLU A 12 -8.45 -7.05 -5.80
N MET A 13 -7.41 -6.36 -5.30
CA MET A 13 -7.41 -4.90 -5.16
C MET A 13 -7.61 -4.17 -6.49
N ILE A 14 -6.92 -4.60 -7.55
CA ILE A 14 -7.06 -4.00 -8.89
C ILE A 14 -8.46 -4.29 -9.46
N GLU A 15 -8.98 -5.51 -9.27
CA GLU A 15 -10.34 -5.86 -9.71
C GLU A 15 -11.40 -5.01 -9.01
N GLU A 16 -11.28 -4.84 -7.69
CA GLU A 16 -12.22 -4.05 -6.91
C GLU A 16 -12.13 -2.56 -7.26
N PHE A 17 -10.92 -2.04 -7.43
CA PHE A 17 -10.70 -0.68 -7.93
C PHE A 17 -11.34 -0.46 -9.31
N ASN A 18 -11.24 -1.45 -10.23
CA ASN A 18 -11.90 -1.40 -11.52
C ASN A 18 -13.43 -1.37 -11.41
N LYS A 19 -14.04 -2.18 -10.53
CA LYS A 19 -15.50 -2.17 -10.35
C LYS A 19 -16.01 -0.80 -9.89
N GLN A 20 -15.24 -0.12 -9.04
CA GLN A 20 -15.62 1.18 -8.48
C GLN A 20 -15.33 2.35 -9.42
N THR A 21 -14.28 2.27 -10.23
CA THR A 21 -13.78 3.42 -11.01
C THR A 21 -13.82 3.24 -12.53
N ALA A 22 -14.09 2.03 -13.02
CA ALA A 22 -13.89 1.60 -14.40
C ALA A 22 -12.43 1.73 -14.91
N ILE A 23 -11.47 1.88 -14.00
CA ILE A 23 -10.03 1.98 -14.31
C ILE A 23 -9.32 0.80 -13.64
N PRO A 24 -8.80 -0.20 -14.39
CA PRO A 24 -8.18 -1.39 -13.83
C PRO A 24 -6.67 -1.23 -13.57
N ILE A 25 -6.24 -0.08 -13.04
CA ILE A 25 -4.81 0.24 -12.88
C ILE A 25 -4.59 0.94 -11.53
N LEU A 26 -3.64 0.41 -10.76
CA LEU A 26 -3.08 1.06 -9.57
C LEU A 26 -1.68 1.57 -9.86
N PHE A 27 -1.34 2.75 -9.34
CA PHE A 27 0.01 3.26 -9.40
C PHE A 27 0.86 2.60 -8.30
N ASN A 28 1.92 1.91 -8.72
CA ASN A 28 2.84 1.23 -7.81
C ASN A 28 4.21 1.91 -7.86
N THR A 29 4.73 2.30 -6.70
CA THR A 29 6.06 2.88 -6.51
C THR A 29 6.75 2.19 -5.33
N SER A 30 8.07 2.37 -5.22
CA SER A 30 8.82 1.91 -4.05
C SER A 30 8.21 2.44 -2.76
N PHE A 31 8.10 1.57 -1.75
CA PHE A 31 7.75 2.01 -0.41
C PHE A 31 9.02 2.39 0.36
N ASN A 32 9.35 3.67 0.32
CA ASN A 32 10.44 4.30 1.04
C ASN A 32 10.19 5.80 1.24
N LEU A 33 10.95 6.42 2.14
CA LEU A 33 11.03 7.87 2.24
C LEU A 33 12.11 8.39 1.29
N ALA A 34 12.03 9.66 0.91
CA ALA A 34 13.02 10.27 0.02
C ALA A 34 14.42 10.24 0.66
N GLY A 35 15.35 9.52 0.03
CA GLY A 35 16.72 9.35 0.51
C GLY A 35 16.94 8.14 1.43
N GLU A 36 15.89 7.40 1.77
CA GLU A 36 15.95 6.20 2.59
C GLU A 36 15.91 4.91 1.74
N PRO A 37 16.47 3.78 2.24
CA PRO A 37 16.32 2.48 1.60
C PRO A 37 14.86 2.01 1.57
N LEU A 38 14.62 0.91 0.85
CA LEU A 38 13.32 0.23 0.89
C LEU A 38 13.00 -0.23 2.32
N VAL A 39 11.71 -0.18 2.65
CA VAL A 39 11.18 -0.78 3.88
C VAL A 39 11.39 -2.30 3.84
N GLU A 40 12.06 -2.86 4.85
CA GLU A 40 12.31 -4.30 4.96
C GLU A 40 11.73 -4.92 6.25
N SER A 41 11.22 -4.10 7.16
CA SER A 41 10.60 -4.55 8.42
C SER A 41 9.28 -3.82 8.72
N LEU A 42 8.47 -4.39 9.60
CA LEU A 42 7.24 -3.74 10.06
C LEU A 42 7.54 -2.43 10.79
N ASP A 43 8.63 -2.37 11.56
CA ASP A 43 9.06 -1.14 12.24
C ASP A 43 9.42 -0.04 11.24
N ASP A 44 10.10 -0.40 10.13
CA ASP A 44 10.40 0.55 9.04
C ASP A 44 9.12 1.03 8.37
N ALA A 45 8.14 0.13 8.14
CA ALA A 45 6.86 0.47 7.54
C ALA A 45 6.06 1.45 8.41
N ILE A 46 6.00 1.20 9.73
CA ILE A 46 5.34 2.05 10.71
C ILE A 46 6.05 3.41 10.80
N LYS A 47 7.39 3.43 10.81
CA LYS A 47 8.16 4.67 10.78
C LYS A 47 7.84 5.47 9.53
N ALA A 48 7.89 4.84 8.35
CA ALA A 48 7.58 5.49 7.07
C ALA A 48 6.16 6.03 7.01
N LEU A 49 5.17 5.29 7.54
CA LEU A 49 3.79 5.74 7.66
C LEU A 49 3.69 7.01 8.52
N ASN A 50 4.27 6.99 9.72
CA ASN A 50 4.21 8.11 10.67
C ASN A 50 4.97 9.38 10.23
N THR A 51 5.96 9.25 9.34
CA THR A 51 6.78 10.38 8.88
C THR A 51 6.44 10.84 7.47
N SER A 52 5.42 10.28 6.84
CA SER A 52 4.98 10.64 5.50
C SER A 52 3.55 11.19 5.52
N ARG A 53 2.98 11.43 4.33
CA ARG A 53 1.56 11.77 4.17
C ARG A 53 0.68 10.55 3.91
N LEU A 54 1.25 9.34 3.99
CA LEU A 54 0.48 8.11 3.86
C LEU A 54 -0.43 7.97 5.09
N GLU A 55 -1.67 7.57 4.85
CA GLU A 55 -2.67 7.41 5.90
C GLU A 55 -2.95 5.94 6.20
N TYR A 56 -2.65 5.04 5.27
CA TYR A 56 -2.98 3.62 5.38
C TYR A 56 -1.76 2.74 5.11
N LEU A 57 -1.57 1.72 5.94
CA LEU A 57 -0.66 0.61 5.72
C LEU A 57 -1.44 -0.69 5.87
N TYR A 58 -1.45 -1.51 4.83
CA TYR A 58 -2.12 -2.80 4.84
C TYR A 58 -1.10 -3.94 4.75
N CYS A 59 -1.17 -4.87 5.70
CA CYS A 59 -0.31 -6.06 5.79
C CYS A 59 -1.18 -7.31 5.54
N PRO A 60 -1.24 -7.82 4.30
CA PRO A 60 -2.17 -8.88 3.93
C PRO A 60 -1.91 -10.23 4.60
N GLU A 61 -0.65 -10.52 4.93
CA GLU A 61 -0.28 -11.78 5.61
C GLU A 61 -0.87 -11.87 7.03
N ASN A 62 -1.17 -10.73 7.63
CA ASN A 62 -1.73 -10.63 8.98
C ASN A 62 -3.17 -10.13 9.01
N ASP A 63 -3.77 -9.88 7.84
CA ASP A 63 -5.07 -9.22 7.70
C ASP A 63 -5.17 -7.94 8.57
N LEU A 64 -4.09 -7.15 8.55
CA LEU A 64 -3.93 -5.97 9.40
C LEU A 64 -3.99 -4.70 8.55
N LEU A 65 -4.91 -3.79 8.91
CA LEU A 65 -4.96 -2.43 8.39
C LEU A 65 -4.60 -1.45 9.51
N VAL A 66 -3.55 -0.67 9.29
CA VAL A 66 -3.14 0.44 10.15
C VAL A 66 -3.55 1.74 9.49
N GLU A 67 -4.23 2.59 10.25
CA GLU A 67 -4.64 3.93 9.82
C GLU A 67 -3.96 4.98 10.70
N VAL A 68 -3.40 6.01 10.08
CA VAL A 68 -2.83 7.18 10.75
C VAL A 68 -3.56 8.41 10.28
N LEU A 69 -4.15 9.14 11.22
CA LEU A 69 -4.80 10.41 10.97
C LEU A 69 -3.73 11.49 10.79
N ASN A 70 -3.44 11.84 9.53
CA ASN A 70 -2.62 13.01 9.25
C ASN A 70 -3.47 14.27 9.42
N GLU A 71 -2.94 15.28 10.12
CA GLU A 71 -3.62 16.58 10.20
C GLU A 71 -3.78 17.13 8.78
N LYS A 72 -5.05 17.32 8.38
CA LYS A 72 -5.55 17.56 7.03
C LYS A 72 -4.60 18.40 6.15
N SER A 73 -4.24 17.86 4.98
CA SER A 73 -3.86 18.67 3.82
C SER A 73 -5.06 19.43 3.26
#